data_AF-A0A7R8D455-F1
#
_entry.id   AF-A0A7R8D455-F1
#
_cell.length_a   1.000
_cell.length_b   1.000
_cell.length_c   1.000
_cell.angle_alpha   90.00
_cell.angle_beta   90.00
_cell.angle_gamma   90.00
#
_symmetry.space_group_name_H-M   'P 1'
#
loop_
_entity.id
_entity.type
_entity.pdbx_description
1 polymer ?
#
loop_
_entity_poly.entity_id
_entity_poly.type
_entity_poly.pdbx_seq_one_letter_code
_entity_poly.pdbx_strand_id
1 'polypeptide(L)'
;MSRIMRPITAGIRTRPRNFTPMVQTSDISECDSEEVVRKETIGSVNTQIRDKNHGRLFAIVSLRSHQHKVTDEDLLMIQGDIGAPVGKKIILNKLLLIGSQDFTLIGRPLLPRDLARVEATVVEKAPSETKVRLDFIRRNNHLRYKFANNIHTTIRINRISFINELEKTDDLAGFDGNNALVENLPS
;
A
#
# COMPACT_ATOMS: atom_id res chain seq x y z
N MET A 1 59.65 -18.85 -38.10
CA MET A 1 59.05 -17.50 -38.18
C MET A 1 57.53 -17.62 -38.15
N SER A 2 56.88 -17.23 -37.05
CA SER A 2 55.62 -16.47 -37.02
C SER A 2 55.20 -16.28 -35.56
N ARG A 3 55.29 -15.03 -35.09
CA ARG A 3 54.96 -14.62 -33.72
C ARG A 3 53.46 -14.40 -33.66
N ILE A 4 52.73 -15.19 -32.88
CA ILE A 4 51.29 -15.00 -32.66
C ILE A 4 51.10 -13.67 -31.91
N MET A 5 50.43 -12.73 -32.54
CA MET A 5 50.09 -11.41 -31.99
C MET A 5 48.97 -11.59 -30.96
N ARG A 6 49.18 -11.16 -29.72
CA ARG A 6 48.11 -11.08 -28.72
C ARG A 6 47.39 -9.74 -28.85
N PRO A 7 46.05 -9.67 -28.74
CA PRO A 7 45.35 -8.40 -28.75
C PRO A 7 45.63 -7.61 -27.46
N ILE A 8 45.79 -6.30 -27.60
CA ILE A 8 45.95 -5.36 -26.48
C ILE A 8 44.54 -5.05 -25.94
N THR A 9 44.16 -5.66 -24.83
CA THR A 9 42.98 -5.23 -24.07
C THR A 9 43.36 -3.95 -23.31
N ALA A 10 42.84 -2.80 -23.74
CA ALA A 10 42.90 -1.57 -22.97
C ALA A 10 42.00 -1.71 -21.73
N GLY A 11 42.59 -1.95 -20.56
CA GLY A 11 41.87 -1.97 -19.30
C GLY A 11 41.34 -0.57 -18.98
N ILE A 12 40.02 -0.40 -18.98
CA ILE A 12 39.38 0.80 -18.45
C ILE A 12 39.59 0.78 -16.93
N ARG A 13 40.55 1.57 -16.44
CA ARG A 13 40.68 1.87 -15.01
C ARG A 13 39.55 2.82 -14.61
N THR A 14 38.40 2.28 -14.19
CA THR A 14 37.44 3.08 -13.43
C THR A 14 38.01 3.29 -12.03
N ARG A 15 38.54 4.49 -11.73
CA ARG A 15 38.75 4.89 -10.34
C ARG A 15 37.39 4.86 -9.65
N PRO A 16 37.23 4.27 -8.45
CA PRO A 16 36.02 4.50 -7.69
C PRO A 16 36.00 6.00 -7.40
N ARG A 17 35.02 6.71 -7.98
CA ARG A 17 34.65 8.01 -7.42
C ARG A 17 34.01 7.68 -6.08
N ASN A 18 34.74 7.91 -4.99
CA ASN A 18 34.16 7.94 -3.66
C ASN A 18 33.12 9.07 -3.68
N PHE A 19 31.88 8.71 -3.97
CA PHE A 19 30.74 9.59 -3.86
C PHE A 19 30.44 9.68 -2.37
N THR A 20 31.10 10.60 -1.67
CA THR A 20 30.60 11.03 -0.35
C THR A 20 29.34 11.83 -0.63
N PRO A 21 28.14 11.37 -0.25
CA PRO A 21 26.97 12.21 -0.37
C PRO A 21 27.24 13.47 0.45
N MET A 22 27.07 14.64 -0.17
CA MET A 22 26.99 15.89 0.59
C MET A 22 25.77 15.76 1.49
N VAL A 23 25.98 15.38 2.74
CA VAL A 23 24.99 15.60 3.78
C VAL A 23 24.90 17.11 3.90
N GLN A 24 23.83 17.67 3.33
CA GLN A 24 23.46 19.05 3.62
C GLN A 24 23.08 19.04 5.10
N THR A 25 23.99 19.46 5.97
CA THR A 25 23.64 19.92 7.31
C THR A 25 22.95 21.25 7.12
N SER A 26 21.64 21.21 6.84
CA SER A 26 20.76 22.33 7.11
C SER A 26 20.70 22.51 8.64
N ASP A 27 20.79 23.76 9.06
CA ASP A 27 21.00 24.19 10.43
C ASP A 27 19.97 23.58 11.42
N ILE A 28 20.48 23.13 12.56
CA ILE A 28 19.75 22.36 13.59
C ILE A 28 18.72 23.22 14.38
N SER A 29 18.54 24.50 14.04
CA SER A 29 17.72 25.44 14.83
C SER A 29 16.23 25.52 14.45
N GLU A 30 15.80 24.96 13.31
CA GLU A 30 14.38 24.94 12.90
C GLU A 30 13.62 23.68 13.36
N CYS A 31 14.33 22.67 13.89
CA CYS A 31 13.76 21.35 14.22
C CYS A 31 12.85 21.33 15.47
N ASP A 32 13.19 22.08 16.52
CA ASP A 32 12.47 21.97 17.80
C ASP A 32 11.02 22.49 17.71
N SER A 33 10.76 23.49 16.85
CA SER A 33 9.42 24.04 16.64
C SER A 33 8.53 23.08 15.85
N GLU A 34 9.07 22.39 14.84
CA GLU A 34 8.34 21.42 14.04
C GLU A 34 7.90 20.19 14.85
N GLU A 35 8.75 19.71 15.76
CA GLU A 35 8.41 18.58 16.63
C GLU A 35 7.24 18.90 17.59
N VAL A 36 7.19 20.13 18.12
CA VAL A 36 6.10 20.58 19.00
C VAL A 36 4.78 20.62 18.22
N VAL A 37 4.79 21.23 17.03
CA VAL A 37 3.60 21.30 16.14
C VAL A 37 3.14 19.89 15.74
N ARG A 38 4.08 18.98 15.45
CA ARG A 38 3.77 17.58 15.16
C ARG A 38 3.09 16.88 16.33
N LYS A 39 3.62 17.00 17.55
CA LYS A 39 3.03 16.39 18.74
C LYS A 39 1.64 16.97 19.04
N GLU A 40 1.45 18.27 18.87
CA GLU A 40 0.16 18.95 19.06
C GLU A 40 -0.89 18.48 18.03
N THR A 41 -0.52 18.42 16.76
CA THR A 41 -1.40 17.95 15.67
C THR A 41 -1.78 16.49 15.85
N ILE A 42 -0.82 15.61 16.19
CA ILE A 42 -1.08 14.20 16.51
C ILE A 42 -2.00 14.07 17.72
N GLY A 43 -1.78 14.88 18.76
CA GLY A 43 -2.63 14.94 19.94
C GLY A 43 -4.09 15.31 19.59
N SER A 44 -4.27 16.32 18.76
CA SER A 44 -5.59 16.78 18.30
C SER A 44 -6.32 15.76 17.43
N VAL A 45 -5.59 15.03 16.57
CA VAL A 45 -6.19 13.94 15.78
C VAL A 45 -6.53 12.76 16.68
N ASN A 46 -5.69 12.43 17.66
CA ASN A 46 -5.95 11.34 18.60
C ASN A 46 -7.20 11.60 19.46
N THR A 47 -7.45 12.83 19.90
CA THR A 47 -8.70 13.16 20.61
C THR A 47 -9.92 12.97 19.71
N GLN A 48 -9.88 13.43 18.46
CA GLN A 48 -10.96 13.21 17.49
C GLN A 48 -11.22 11.73 17.19
N ILE A 49 -10.18 10.90 17.11
CA ILE A 49 -10.30 9.45 16.91
C ILE A 49 -10.95 8.80 18.13
N ARG A 50 -10.50 9.13 19.35
CA ARG A 50 -11.04 8.60 20.61
C ARG A 50 -12.52 8.92 20.78
N ASP A 51 -12.87 10.19 20.58
CA ASP A 51 -14.24 10.69 20.75
C ASP A 51 -15.16 10.26 19.61
N LYS A 52 -14.61 9.66 18.54
CA LYS A 52 -15.30 9.35 17.29
C LYS A 52 -16.01 10.57 16.69
N ASN A 53 -15.48 11.76 16.98
CA ASN A 53 -15.96 13.02 16.43
C ASN A 53 -15.30 13.28 15.07
N HIS A 54 -15.49 12.33 14.16
CA HIS A 54 -15.06 12.43 12.78
C HIS A 54 -16.26 12.18 11.87
N GLY A 55 -16.29 12.87 10.73
CA GLY A 55 -17.30 12.65 9.70
C GLY A 55 -17.17 11.28 9.02
N ARG A 56 -17.82 11.14 7.86
CA ARG A 56 -17.75 9.92 7.05
C ARG A 56 -16.31 9.67 6.60
N LEU A 57 -15.80 8.47 6.89
CA LEU A 57 -14.46 8.07 6.50
C LEU A 57 -14.42 7.57 5.05
N PHE A 58 -13.28 7.77 4.42
CA PHE A 58 -12.91 7.10 3.18
C PHE A 58 -11.54 6.47 3.32
N ALA A 59 -11.29 5.39 2.59
CA ALA A 59 -9.99 4.73 2.59
C ALA A 59 -9.52 4.44 1.17
N ILE A 60 -8.20 4.31 1.00
CA ILE A 60 -7.60 3.76 -0.20
C ILE A 60 -7.06 2.37 0.17
N VAL A 61 -7.68 1.34 -0.39
CA VAL A 61 -7.33 -0.06 -0.16
C VAL A 61 -6.59 -0.60 -1.37
N SER A 62 -5.52 -1.36 -1.16
CA SER A 62 -4.89 -2.14 -2.21
C SER A 62 -5.45 -3.56 -2.26
N LEU A 63 -6.17 -3.86 -3.34
CA LEU A 63 -6.79 -5.15 -3.63
C LEU A 63 -6.27 -5.67 -4.96
N ARG A 64 -5.66 -6.87 -4.95
CA ARG A 64 -5.15 -7.55 -6.16
C ARG A 64 -4.36 -6.61 -7.11
N SER A 65 -3.42 -5.86 -6.53
CA SER A 65 -2.54 -4.92 -7.24
C SER A 65 -3.21 -3.66 -7.80
N HIS A 66 -4.49 -3.44 -7.54
CA HIS A 66 -5.19 -2.19 -7.81
C HIS A 66 -5.49 -1.45 -6.52
N GLN A 67 -5.54 -0.12 -6.62
CA GLN A 67 -5.93 0.75 -5.52
C GLN A 67 -7.37 1.20 -5.74
N HIS A 68 -8.18 1.11 -4.69
CA HIS A 68 -9.58 1.52 -4.74
C HIS A 68 -9.84 2.53 -3.64
N LYS A 69 -10.41 3.68 -4.02
CA LYS A 69 -11.03 4.60 -3.08
C LYS A 69 -12.38 4.02 -2.68
N VAL A 70 -12.59 3.84 -1.38
CA VAL A 70 -13.80 3.23 -0.82
C VAL A 70 -14.35 4.09 0.31
N THR A 71 -15.66 4.06 0.47
CA THR A 71 -16.41 4.60 1.60
C THR A 71 -17.32 3.52 2.19
N ASP A 72 -17.90 3.80 3.36
CA ASP A 72 -18.88 2.89 3.98
C ASP A 72 -20.08 2.68 3.05
N GLU A 73 -20.59 1.45 3.00
CA GLU A 73 -21.74 0.99 2.20
C GLU A 73 -21.54 0.93 0.67
N ASP A 74 -20.32 1.16 0.18
CA ASP A 74 -20.00 1.05 -1.24
C ASP A 74 -19.98 -0.41 -1.74
N LEU A 75 -20.35 -0.62 -3.00
CA LEU A 75 -20.17 -1.88 -3.72
C LEU A 75 -18.96 -1.79 -4.65
N LEU A 76 -18.09 -2.79 -4.57
CA LEU A 76 -16.84 -2.85 -5.31
C LEU A 76 -16.71 -4.19 -6.03
N MET A 77 -16.55 -4.11 -7.35
CA MET A 77 -16.30 -5.28 -8.20
C MET A 77 -14.80 -5.52 -8.35
N ILE A 78 -14.33 -6.68 -7.89
CA ILE A 78 -12.92 -7.11 -7.98
C ILE A 78 -12.78 -8.20 -9.04
N GLN A 79 -11.65 -8.20 -9.75
CA GLN A 79 -11.29 -9.31 -10.64
C GLN A 79 -10.82 -10.56 -9.86
N GLY A 80 -11.47 -11.68 -10.15
CA GLY A 80 -11.21 -13.02 -9.62
C GLY A 80 -11.80 -13.29 -8.24
N ASP A 81 -11.53 -14.49 -7.71
CA ASP A 81 -12.10 -14.97 -6.44
C ASP A 81 -11.23 -14.65 -5.22
N ILE A 82 -11.84 -14.09 -4.18
CA ILE A 82 -11.18 -13.71 -2.92
C ILE A 82 -10.96 -14.92 -2.01
N GLY A 83 -11.56 -16.07 -2.32
CA GLY A 83 -11.41 -17.31 -1.57
C GLY A 83 -12.32 -17.40 -0.34
N ALA A 84 -13.17 -16.39 -0.09
CA ALA A 84 -14.23 -16.44 0.91
C ALA A 84 -15.57 -16.81 0.25
N PRO A 85 -16.46 -17.58 0.89
CA PRO A 85 -17.79 -17.85 0.39
C PRO A 85 -18.65 -16.57 0.38
N VAL A 86 -19.70 -16.59 -0.44
CA VAL A 86 -20.70 -15.51 -0.49
C VAL A 86 -21.38 -15.36 0.88
N GLY A 87 -21.63 -14.12 1.29
CA GLY A 87 -22.19 -13.76 2.60
C GLY A 87 -21.18 -13.67 3.74
N LYS A 88 -19.91 -14.08 3.54
CA LYS A 88 -18.89 -14.01 4.59
C LYS A 88 -18.28 -12.61 4.71
N LYS A 89 -18.02 -12.20 5.96
CA LYS A 89 -17.26 -11.00 6.29
C LYS A 89 -15.76 -11.24 6.12
N ILE A 90 -15.08 -10.30 5.50
CA ILE A 90 -13.65 -10.25 5.26
C ILE A 90 -13.10 -8.91 5.75
N ILE A 91 -11.82 -8.90 6.11
CA ILE A 91 -11.12 -7.69 6.55
C ILE A 91 -10.04 -7.37 5.52
N LEU A 92 -9.98 -6.11 5.10
CA LEU A 92 -9.01 -5.61 4.14
C LEU A 92 -7.85 -4.94 4.91
N ASN A 93 -6.74 -5.66 5.05
CA ASN A 93 -5.60 -5.20 5.87
C ASN A 93 -4.67 -4.23 5.12
N LYS A 94 -4.67 -4.25 3.78
CA LYS A 94 -3.73 -3.43 2.98
C LYS A 94 -4.32 -2.05 2.72
N LEU A 95 -4.20 -1.18 3.72
CA LEU A 95 -4.64 0.21 3.65
C LEU A 95 -3.45 1.11 3.35
N LEU A 96 -3.63 2.03 2.40
CA LEU A 96 -2.60 3.02 2.05
C LEU A 96 -2.90 4.36 2.71
N LEU A 97 -4.18 4.71 2.76
CA LEU A 97 -4.65 6.00 3.23
C LEU A 97 -6.01 5.83 3.89
N ILE A 98 -6.25 6.58 4.96
CA ILE A 98 -7.58 6.81 5.54
C ILE A 98 -7.78 8.31 5.66
N GLY A 99 -8.89 8.81 5.15
CA GLY A 99 -9.26 10.22 5.24
C GLY A 99 -10.60 10.38 5.95
N SER A 100 -10.67 11.44 6.74
CA SER A 100 -11.88 12.06 7.26
C SER A 100 -12.09 13.40 6.53
N GLN A 101 -13.11 14.14 6.94
CA GLN A 101 -13.30 15.53 6.52
C GLN A 101 -12.17 16.44 7.03
N ASP A 102 -11.71 16.22 8.28
CA ASP A 102 -10.82 17.15 8.97
C ASP A 102 -9.34 16.73 8.92
N PHE A 103 -9.05 15.44 8.76
CA PHE A 103 -7.69 14.90 8.76
C PHE A 103 -7.53 13.75 7.77
N THR A 104 -6.28 13.47 7.39
CA THR A 104 -5.94 12.33 6.53
C THR A 104 -4.66 11.68 7.03
N LEU A 105 -4.69 10.35 7.14
CA LEU A 105 -3.58 9.51 7.53
C LEU A 105 -3.04 8.82 6.29
N ILE A 106 -1.75 9.05 6.00
CA ILE A 106 -1.08 8.50 4.83
C ILE A 106 0.01 7.52 5.29
N GLY A 107 -0.05 6.30 4.77
CA GLY A 107 0.94 5.26 5.03
C GLY A 107 2.24 5.47 4.27
N ARG A 108 3.32 4.85 4.76
CA ARG A 108 4.64 4.84 4.10
C ARG A 108 5.13 3.40 3.91
N PRO A 109 4.78 2.72 2.80
CA PRO A 109 3.69 3.02 1.85
C PRO A 109 2.31 2.54 2.34
N LEU A 110 2.25 1.69 3.36
CA LEU A 110 1.01 1.17 3.96
C LEU A 110 0.80 1.78 5.34
N LEU A 111 -0.46 1.86 5.76
CA LEU A 111 -0.81 2.14 7.15
C LEU A 111 -0.57 0.88 8.00
N PRO A 112 -0.21 1.04 9.29
CA PRO A 112 -0.10 -0.08 10.22
C PRO A 112 -1.41 -0.87 10.33
N ARG A 113 -1.32 -2.19 10.51
CA ARG A 113 -2.48 -3.08 10.54
C ARG A 113 -3.30 -2.90 11.81
N ASP A 114 -2.64 -2.54 12.90
CA ASP A 114 -3.28 -2.33 14.20
C ASP A 114 -3.92 -0.95 14.33
N LEU A 115 -3.67 -0.04 13.38
CA LEU A 115 -4.25 1.30 13.44
C LEU A 115 -5.71 1.30 12.98
N ALA A 116 -6.00 0.63 11.86
CA ALA A 116 -7.32 0.67 11.26
C ALA A 116 -7.61 -0.56 10.39
N ARG A 117 -8.90 -0.85 10.24
CA ARG A 117 -9.39 -1.93 9.39
C ARG A 117 -10.60 -1.51 8.57
N VAL A 118 -10.75 -2.16 7.42
CA VAL A 118 -11.92 -2.04 6.57
C VAL A 118 -12.62 -3.39 6.54
N GLU A 119 -13.84 -3.44 7.06
CA GLU A 119 -14.69 -4.61 7.06
C GLU A 119 -15.56 -4.63 5.81
N ALA A 120 -15.59 -5.77 5.13
CA ALA A 120 -16.34 -5.92 3.89
C ALA A 120 -17.04 -7.29 3.83
N THR A 121 -18.10 -7.41 3.04
CA THR A 121 -18.86 -8.65 2.85
C THR A 121 -18.86 -9.07 1.39
N VAL A 122 -18.62 -10.34 1.13
CA VAL A 122 -18.72 -10.89 -0.23
C VAL A 122 -20.20 -11.00 -0.59
N VAL A 123 -20.65 -10.24 -1.60
CA VAL A 123 -22.05 -10.20 -2.02
C VAL A 123 -22.32 -11.24 -3.09
N GLU A 124 -21.47 -11.31 -4.10
CA GLU A 124 -21.67 -12.23 -5.22
C GLU A 124 -20.34 -12.64 -5.85
N LYS A 125 -20.38 -13.76 -6.57
CA LYS A 125 -19.31 -14.21 -7.47
C LYS A 125 -19.94 -14.51 -8.82
N ALA A 126 -19.58 -13.74 -9.84
CA ALA A 126 -20.20 -13.85 -11.15
C ALA A 126 -19.13 -13.86 -12.25
N PRO A 127 -19.31 -14.63 -13.33
CA PRO A 127 -18.51 -14.46 -14.53
C PRO A 127 -18.88 -13.14 -15.22
N SER A 128 -17.90 -12.49 -15.83
CA SER A 128 -18.13 -11.35 -16.72
C SER A 128 -18.94 -11.77 -17.92
N GLU A 129 -19.45 -10.78 -18.65
CA GLU A 129 -19.89 -10.97 -20.02
C GLU A 129 -18.81 -11.69 -20.85
N THR A 130 -19.26 -12.61 -21.70
CA THR A 130 -18.41 -13.39 -22.59
C THR A 130 -17.81 -12.45 -23.64
N LYS A 131 -16.50 -12.25 -23.58
CA LYS A 131 -15.76 -11.50 -24.60
C LYS A 131 -15.28 -12.46 -25.67
N VAL A 132 -15.57 -12.12 -26.93
CA VAL A 132 -15.08 -12.88 -28.09
C VAL A 132 -13.77 -12.27 -28.55
N ARG A 133 -12.69 -13.04 -28.43
CA ARG A 133 -11.39 -12.72 -29.02
C ARG A 133 -11.24 -13.49 -30.33
N LEU A 134 -10.94 -12.77 -31.40
CA LEU A 134 -10.66 -13.34 -32.71
C LEU A 134 -9.16 -13.30 -32.98
N ASP A 135 -8.54 -14.46 -33.19
CA ASP A 135 -7.17 -14.56 -33.67
C ASP A 135 -7.22 -14.85 -35.18
N PHE A 136 -6.86 -13.85 -35.99
CA PHE A 136 -6.92 -13.90 -37.45
C PHE A 136 -5.55 -13.64 -38.08
N ILE A 137 -5.12 -14.49 -39.02
CA ILE A 137 -3.93 -14.28 -39.85
C ILE A 137 -4.34 -14.30 -41.32
N ARG A 138 -4.07 -13.19 -42.01
CA ARG A 138 -4.41 -13.00 -43.42
C ARG A 138 -3.68 -14.02 -44.30
N ARG A 139 -4.39 -14.60 -45.28
CA ARG A 139 -3.86 -15.56 -46.28
C ARG A 139 -3.23 -16.84 -45.69
N ASN A 140 -3.49 -17.15 -44.42
CA ASN A 140 -2.96 -18.34 -43.75
C ASN A 140 -4.06 -19.32 -43.27
N ASN A 141 -5.29 -19.20 -43.79
CA ASN A 141 -6.48 -19.97 -43.34
C ASN A 141 -6.59 -20.11 -41.81
N HIS A 142 -6.18 -19.07 -41.08
CA HIS A 142 -6.10 -19.09 -39.63
C HIS A 142 -7.08 -18.04 -39.09
N LEU A 143 -8.28 -18.53 -38.75
CA LEU A 143 -9.35 -17.78 -38.12
C LEU A 143 -9.82 -18.60 -36.90
N ARG A 144 -9.53 -18.12 -35.69
CA ARG A 144 -9.88 -18.80 -34.43
C ARG A 144 -10.67 -17.87 -33.53
N TYR A 145 -11.86 -18.30 -33.13
CA TYR A 145 -12.66 -17.63 -32.11
C TYR A 145 -12.32 -18.20 -30.73
N LYS A 146 -12.09 -17.33 -29.77
CA LYS A 146 -11.87 -17.68 -28.36
C LYS A 146 -12.87 -16.90 -27.51
N PHE A 147 -13.69 -17.62 -26.77
CA PHE A 147 -14.62 -17.06 -25.81
C PHE A 147 -13.95 -17.00 -24.46
N ALA A 148 -13.88 -15.82 -23.86
CA ALA A 148 -13.27 -15.63 -22.55
C ALA A 148 -14.21 -14.82 -21.66
N ASN A 149 -14.48 -15.34 -20.47
CA ASN A 149 -15.18 -14.68 -19.40
C ASN A 149 -14.30 -14.71 -18.15
N ASN A 150 -14.10 -13.55 -17.52
CA ASN A 150 -13.33 -13.44 -16.30
C ASN A 150 -14.26 -13.53 -15.10
N ILE A 151 -13.89 -14.30 -14.08
CA ILE A 151 -14.66 -14.30 -12.83
C ILE A 151 -14.41 -12.97 -12.11
N HIS A 152 -15.47 -12.37 -11.59
CA HIS A 152 -15.43 -11.20 -10.72
C HIS A 152 -16.15 -11.50 -9.41
N THR A 153 -15.72 -10.81 -8.36
CA THR A 153 -16.35 -10.88 -7.03
C THR A 153 -16.82 -9.49 -6.66
N THR A 154 -18.11 -9.34 -6.35
CA THR A 154 -18.65 -8.08 -5.83
C THR A 154 -18.64 -8.14 -4.31
N ILE A 155 -18.10 -7.08 -3.69
CA ILE A 155 -18.01 -6.94 -2.24
C ILE A 155 -18.71 -5.66 -1.84
N ARG A 156 -19.40 -5.68 -0.70
CA ARG A 156 -19.89 -4.49 -0.03
C ARG A 156 -18.94 -4.09 1.09
N ILE A 157 -18.51 -2.84 1.11
CA ILE A 157 -17.79 -2.26 2.24
C ILE A 157 -18.82 -1.98 3.32
N ASN A 158 -18.66 -2.58 4.51
CA ASN A 158 -19.58 -2.37 5.60
C ASN A 158 -19.17 -1.14 6.40
N ARG A 159 -17.92 -1.15 6.87
CA ARG A 159 -17.42 -0.10 7.76
C ARG A 159 -15.91 0.04 7.71
N ILE A 160 -15.46 1.28 7.73
CA ILE A 160 -14.08 1.70 7.98
C ILE A 160 -13.99 2.09 9.47
N SER A 161 -13.07 1.49 10.21
CA SER A 161 -12.93 1.74 11.65
C SER A 161 -11.47 1.79 12.10
N PHE A 162 -11.17 2.72 13.01
CA PHE A 162 -9.94 2.72 13.79
C PHE A 162 -9.99 1.64 14.88
N ILE A 163 -8.86 0.98 15.10
CA ILE A 163 -8.67 -0.01 16.16
C ILE A 163 -7.93 0.66 17.32
N ASN A 164 -6.81 1.33 17.02
CA ASN A 164 -5.93 1.98 17.98
C ASN A 164 -5.76 3.48 17.69
N GLU A 165 -5.06 4.16 18.59
CA GLU A 165 -4.63 5.55 18.45
C GLU A 165 -3.32 5.64 17.65
N LEU A 166 -2.99 6.85 17.18
CA LEU A 166 -1.71 7.12 16.54
C LEU A 166 -0.56 6.93 17.54
N GLU A 167 0.60 6.51 17.03
CA GLU A 167 1.86 6.24 17.76
C GLU A 167 1.84 5.05 18.75
N LYS A 168 0.67 4.45 19.02
CA LYS A 168 0.55 3.18 19.76
C LYS A 168 0.44 2.01 18.79
N THR A 169 1.50 1.74 18.03
CA THR A 169 1.47 0.63 17.07
C THR A 169 2.76 -0.18 17.07
N ASP A 170 2.63 -1.49 17.14
CA ASP A 170 3.76 -2.42 17.23
C ASP A 170 4.44 -2.61 15.86
N ASP A 171 3.70 -2.46 14.76
CA ASP A 171 4.21 -2.62 13.38
C ASP A 171 5.29 -1.59 12.96
N LEU A 172 5.38 -0.45 13.65
CA LEU A 172 6.37 0.61 13.34
C LEU A 172 7.81 0.21 13.72
N ALA A 173 7.98 -0.86 14.50
CA ALA A 173 9.28 -1.31 14.99
C ALA A 173 10.21 -1.94 13.92
N GLY A 174 9.73 -2.12 12.68
CA GLY A 174 10.37 -3.02 11.71
C GLY A 174 11.40 -2.43 10.73
N PHE A 175 11.59 -1.10 10.66
CA PHE A 175 12.50 -0.51 9.65
C PHE A 175 13.53 0.47 10.23
N ASP A 176 13.17 1.20 11.30
CA ASP A 176 14.10 2.07 12.01
C ASP A 176 14.64 1.29 13.21
N GLY A 177 15.79 0.64 13.04
CA GLY A 177 16.44 -0.20 14.05
C GLY A 177 16.96 0.53 15.30
N ASN A 178 16.20 1.47 15.87
CA ASN A 178 16.63 2.28 17.02
C ASN A 178 15.69 2.25 18.24
N ASN A 179 14.51 1.63 18.18
CA ASN A 179 13.58 1.62 19.34
C ASN A 179 13.25 0.22 19.91
N ALA A 180 14.04 -0.81 19.59
CA ALA A 180 13.79 -2.17 20.10
C ALA A 180 14.54 -2.55 21.39
N LEU A 181 15.34 -1.67 22.03
CA LEU A 181 16.15 -2.02 23.21
C LEU A 181 16.25 -0.92 24.28
N VAL A 182 15.19 -0.15 24.53
CA VAL A 182 15.14 0.68 25.74
C VAL A 182 13.80 0.51 26.41
N GLU A 183 13.60 -0.63 27.06
CA GLU A 183 12.71 -0.69 28.22
C GLU A 183 12.99 -1.94 29.05
N ASN A 184 13.31 -1.70 30.33
CA ASN A 184 13.28 -2.60 31.47
C ASN A 184 14.57 -3.36 31.85
N LEU A 185 15.48 -2.67 32.51
CA LEU A 185 16.29 -3.23 33.60
C LEU A 185 15.97 -2.45 34.88
N PRO A 186 15.35 -3.05 35.91
CA PRO A 186 15.18 -2.40 37.20
C PRO A 186 16.56 -2.26 37.88
N SER A 187 16.76 -1.10 38.51
CA SER A 187 17.90 -0.80 39.40
C SER A 187 17.94 -1.68 40.63
#